data_AF-A0A1C6GMJ6-F1
#
_entry.id   AF-A0A1C6GMJ6-F1
#
_cell.length_a   1.000
_cell.length_b   1.000
_cell.length_c   1.000
_cell.angle_alpha   90.00
_cell.angle_beta   90.00
_cell.angle_gamma   90.00
#
_symmetry.space_group_name_H-M   'P 1'
#
loop_
_entity.id
_entity.type
_entity.pdbx_description
1 polymer ?
#
loop_
_entity_poly.entity_id
_entity_poly.type
_entity_poly.pdbx_seq_one_letter_code
_entity_poly.pdbx_strand_id
1 'polypeptide(L)'
;MRTLLLAFWGLCMGNIVASGVCGLLTSLGVITRLAWRTKTQDKVRVYEYCVFIGTTLANFIYIYRIGLASLWILNVIILGIIGMFFGIFVGCLALSLAEALDVSTIIFRKFNIRNHTKYVLLAVAVGKFIGNIIYFAID
;
A
#
# COMPACT_ATOMS: atom_id res chain seq x y z
N MET A 1 -0.40 5.33 36.56
CA MET A 1 -1.59 5.49 35.68
C MET A 1 -1.27 6.09 34.31
N ARG A 2 -0.56 7.22 34.20
CA ARG A 2 -0.27 7.86 32.90
C ARG A 2 0.45 6.96 31.88
N THR A 3 1.43 6.17 32.29
CA THR A 3 2.17 5.24 31.40
C THR A 3 1.31 4.12 30.84
N LEU A 4 0.34 3.61 31.61
CA LEU A 4 -0.60 2.58 31.17
C LEU A 4 -1.60 3.12 30.15
N LEU A 5 -2.07 4.36 30.35
CA LEU A 5 -2.90 5.09 29.39
C LEU A 5 -2.14 5.40 28.08
N LEU A 6 -0.88 5.85 28.18
CA LEU A 6 -0.02 6.12 27.03
C LEU A 6 0.29 4.84 26.24
N ALA A 7 0.57 3.72 26.93
CA ALA A 7 0.79 2.43 26.30
C ALA A 7 -0.46 1.92 25.58
N PHE A 8 -1.64 2.07 26.21
CA PHE A 8 -2.91 1.69 25.59
C PHE A 8 -3.21 2.51 24.33
N TRP A 9 -3.05 3.84 24.40
CA TRP A 9 -3.24 4.71 23.23
C TRP A 9 -2.23 4.42 22.12
N GLY A 10 -0.97 4.15 22.48
CA GLY A 10 0.07 3.75 21.52
C GLY A 10 -0.28 2.47 20.77
N LEU A 11 -0.78 1.44 21.47
CA LEU A 11 -1.22 0.19 20.85
C LEU A 11 -2.45 0.39 19.94
N CYS A 12 -3.43 1.19 20.37
CA CYS A 12 -4.60 1.51 19.55
C CYS A 12 -4.20 2.21 18.24
N MET A 13 -3.37 3.25 18.33
CA MET A 13 -2.92 4.00 17.16
C MET A 13 -2.02 3.16 16.26
N GLY A 14 -1.15 2.32 16.83
CA GLY A 14 -0.32 1.39 16.08
C GLY A 14 -1.13 0.40 15.26
N ASN A 15 -2.21 -0.14 15.83
CA ASN A 15 -3.10 -1.07 15.15
C ASN A 15 -3.92 -0.40 14.04
N ILE A 16 -4.35 0.86 14.24
CA ILE A 16 -5.04 1.65 13.20
C ILE A 16 -4.14 1.84 11.97
N VAL A 17 -2.86 2.18 12.18
CA VAL A 17 -1.89 2.33 11.08
C VAL A 17 -1.65 0.99 10.38
N ALA A 18 -1.47 -0.10 11.14
CA ALA A 18 -1.26 -1.44 10.57
C ALA A 18 -2.46 -1.92 9.73
N SER A 19 -3.68 -1.68 10.23
CA SER A 19 -4.93 -1.97 9.51
C SER A 19 -5.08 -1.11 8.25
N GLY A 20 -4.75 0.18 8.32
CA GLY A 20 -4.80 1.08 7.16
C GLY A 20 -3.87 0.63 6.02
N VAL A 21 -2.63 0.25 6.35
CA VAL A 21 -1.69 -0.28 5.36
C VAL A 21 -2.16 -1.62 4.78
N CYS A 22 -2.64 -2.52 5.63
CA CYS A 22 -3.16 -3.81 5.19
C CYS A 22 -4.37 -3.64 4.26
N GLY A 23 -5.35 -2.81 4.65
CA GLY A 23 -6.55 -2.53 3.86
C GLY A 23 -6.24 -1.86 2.52
N LEU A 24 -5.28 -0.94 2.47
CA LEU A 24 -4.81 -0.34 1.23
C LEU A 24 -4.18 -1.39 0.30
N LEU A 25 -3.34 -2.27 0.84
CA LEU A 25 -2.69 -3.33 0.05
C LEU A 25 -3.68 -4.37 -0.49
N THR A 26 -4.68 -4.73 0.31
CA THR A 26 -5.78 -5.61 -0.13
C THR A 26 -6.61 -4.92 -1.21
N SER A 27 -7.00 -3.66 -1.01
CA SER A 27 -7.81 -2.92 -1.99
C SER A 27 -7.10 -2.67 -3.31
N LEU A 28 -5.78 -2.50 -3.30
CA LEU A 28 -4.99 -2.37 -4.53
C LEU A 28 -4.86 -3.71 -5.28
N GLY A 29 -5.13 -4.85 -4.65
CA GLY A 29 -5.03 -6.18 -5.26
C GLY A 29 -3.63 -6.81 -5.20
N VAL A 30 -2.70 -6.26 -4.43
CA VAL A 30 -1.32 -6.78 -4.31
C VAL A 30 -1.34 -8.20 -3.75
N ILE A 31 -2.11 -8.42 -2.68
CA ILE A 31 -2.19 -9.69 -1.96
C ILE A 31 -2.79 -10.78 -2.84
N THR A 32 -3.89 -10.48 -3.52
CA THR A 32 -4.55 -11.43 -4.42
C THR A 32 -3.64 -11.77 -5.60
N ARG A 33 -2.87 -10.81 -6.13
CA ARG A 33 -1.94 -11.06 -7.23
C ARG A 33 -0.75 -11.92 -6.84
N LEU A 34 -0.20 -11.72 -5.65
CA LEU A 34 0.84 -12.59 -5.10
C LEU A 34 0.34 -14.03 -4.96
N ALA A 35 -0.88 -14.22 -4.45
CA ALA A 35 -1.52 -15.53 -4.35
C ALA A 35 -1.78 -16.17 -5.73
N TRP A 36 -2.17 -15.36 -6.72
CA TRP A 36 -2.32 -15.81 -8.11
C TRP A 36 -1.00 -16.30 -8.73
N ARG A 37 0.11 -15.55 -8.57
CA ARG A 37 1.42 -15.92 -9.13
C ARG A 37 2.03 -17.16 -8.48
N THR A 38 1.78 -17.37 -7.19
CA THR A 38 2.21 -18.57 -6.45
C THR A 38 1.23 -19.74 -6.58
N LYS A 39 0.20 -19.63 -7.43
CA LYS A 39 -0.86 -20.63 -7.64
C LYS A 39 -1.54 -21.10 -6.34
N THR A 40 -1.51 -20.27 -5.30
CA THR A 40 -2.04 -20.58 -3.97
C THR A 40 -3.20 -19.64 -3.64
N GLN A 41 -4.19 -19.60 -4.54
CA GLN A 41 -5.36 -18.72 -4.42
C GLN A 41 -6.25 -19.08 -3.22
N ASP A 42 -6.22 -20.34 -2.79
CA ASP A 42 -6.99 -20.83 -1.65
C ASP A 42 -6.52 -20.22 -0.31
N LYS A 43 -5.26 -19.80 -0.23
CA LYS A 43 -4.64 -19.31 1.02
C LYS A 43 -4.44 -17.78 1.07
N VAL A 44 -5.32 -17.00 0.44
CA VAL A 44 -5.25 -15.52 0.48
C VAL A 44 -5.20 -14.98 1.91
N ARG A 45 -5.99 -15.56 2.83
CA ARG A 45 -5.99 -15.17 4.25
C ARG A 45 -4.61 -15.27 4.91
N VAL A 46 -3.79 -16.25 4.53
CA VAL A 46 -2.45 -16.41 5.09
C VAL A 46 -1.55 -15.24 4.68
N TYR A 47 -1.65 -14.81 3.41
CA TYR A 47 -0.91 -13.64 2.94
C TYR A 47 -1.37 -12.36 3.65
N GLU A 48 -2.67 -12.18 3.89
CA GLU A 48 -3.18 -11.04 4.67
C GLU A 48 -2.61 -11.03 6.10
N TYR A 49 -2.61 -12.18 6.78
CA TYR A 49 -2.01 -12.29 8.11
C TYR A 49 -0.49 -12.01 8.09
N CYS A 50 0.24 -12.48 7.09
CA CYS A 50 1.66 -12.16 6.93
C CYS A 50 1.91 -10.66 6.77
N VAL A 51 1.09 -9.98 5.97
CA VAL A 51 1.18 -8.51 5.78
C VAL A 51 0.83 -7.79 7.08
N PHE A 52 -0.23 -8.20 7.77
CA PHE A 52 -0.65 -7.60 9.04
C PHE A 52 0.40 -7.75 10.16
N ILE A 53 0.99 -8.94 10.29
CA ILE A 53 2.09 -9.18 11.23
C ILE A 53 3.31 -8.35 10.83
N GLY A 54 3.63 -8.30 9.54
CA GLY A 54 4.75 -7.50 9.01
C GLY A 54 4.60 -6.01 9.29
N THR A 55 3.42 -5.42 9.05
CA THR A 55 3.16 -4.00 9.32
C THR A 55 3.17 -3.69 10.81
N THR A 56 2.65 -4.61 11.63
CA THR A 56 2.71 -4.50 13.09
C THR A 56 4.15 -4.50 13.58
N LEU A 57 4.97 -5.48 13.14
CA LEU A 57 6.39 -5.56 13.49
C LEU A 57 7.19 -4.35 12.99
N ALA A 58 6.94 -3.89 11.77
CA ALA A 58 7.59 -2.70 11.22
C ALA A 58 7.26 -1.44 12.04
N ASN A 59 6.01 -1.30 12.50
CA ASN A 59 5.61 -0.21 13.39
C ASN A 59 6.36 -0.27 14.74
N PHE A 60 6.46 -1.47 15.33
CA PHE A 60 7.28 -1.68 16.53
C PHE A 60 8.75 -1.29 16.32
N ILE A 61 9.38 -1.72 15.22
CA ILE A 61 10.78 -1.38 14.92
C ILE A 61 10.94 0.14 14.74
N TYR A 62 10.00 0.79 14.04
CA TYR A 62 10.02 2.23 13.81
C TYR A 62 9.90 3.03 15.12
N ILE A 63 8.98 2.64 16.00
CA ILE A 63 8.70 3.37 17.25
C ILE A 63 9.83 3.21 18.27
N TYR A 64 10.41 2.02 18.38
CA TYR A 64 11.51 1.75 19.31
C TYR A 64 12.87 2.17 18.76
N ARG A 65 12.95 2.67 17.51
CA ARG A 65 14.19 3.07 16.81
C ARG A 65 15.33 2.10 17.16
N ILE A 66 15.09 0.80 16.96
CA ILE A 66 16.08 -0.23 17.31
C ILE A 66 17.35 0.04 16.50
N GLY A 67 18.33 0.63 17.16
CA GLY A 67 19.58 1.05 16.55
C GLY A 67 20.43 -0.16 16.24
N LEU A 68 20.33 -0.67 15.00
CA LEU A 68 21.25 -1.66 14.42
C LEU A 68 22.64 -1.05 14.13
N ALA A 69 23.11 -0.13 14.99
CA ALA A 69 24.30 0.69 14.79
C ALA A 69 25.61 -0.06 15.13
N SER A 70 25.55 -1.23 15.76
CA SER A 70 26.75 -1.85 16.33
C SER A 70 27.56 -2.74 15.36
N LEU A 71 27.06 -3.07 14.16
CA LEU A 71 27.82 -3.83 13.15
C LEU A 71 27.58 -3.29 11.75
N TRP A 72 28.52 -2.49 11.24
CA TRP A 72 28.44 -1.83 9.93
C TRP A 72 28.31 -2.83 8.76
N ILE A 73 29.04 -3.96 8.78
CA ILE A 73 28.98 -4.98 7.73
C ILE A 73 27.62 -5.70 7.70
N LEU A 74 27.08 -6.04 8.87
CA LEU A 74 25.80 -6.75 8.97
C LEU A 74 24.64 -5.85 8.50
N ASN A 75 24.76 -4.55 8.74
CA ASN A 75 23.79 -3.54 8.32
C ASN A 75 23.67 -3.45 6.79
N VAL A 76 24.80 -3.48 6.06
CA VAL A 76 24.81 -3.39 4.58
C VAL A 76 24.14 -4.60 3.93
N ILE A 77 24.44 -5.81 4.41
CA ILE A 77 23.84 -7.05 3.86
C ILE A 77 22.33 -7.06 4.12
N ILE A 78 21.91 -6.69 5.34
CA ILE A 78 20.50 -6.59 5.71
C ILE A 78 19.78 -5.53 4.87
N LEU A 79 20.38 -4.36 4.66
CA LEU A 79 19.83 -3.32 3.78
C LEU A 79 19.69 -3.79 2.34
N GLY A 80 20.68 -4.54 1.82
CA GLY A 80 20.62 -5.10 0.47
C GLY A 80 19.45 -6.07 0.31
N ILE A 81 19.25 -6.96 1.27
CA ILE A 81 18.14 -7.91 1.29
C ILE A 81 16.80 -7.17 1.38
N ILE A 82 16.66 -6.22 2.31
CA ILE A 82 15.45 -5.40 2.46
C ILE A 82 15.16 -4.61 1.18
N GLY A 83 16.19 -4.05 0.53
CA GLY A 83 16.08 -3.34 -0.74
C GLY A 83 15.57 -4.23 -1.87
N MET A 84 16.04 -5.48 -1.96
CA MET A 84 15.50 -6.44 -2.93
C MET A 84 14.02 -6.74 -2.68
N PHE A 85 13.63 -6.96 -1.42
CA PHE A 85 12.21 -7.17 -1.07
C PHE A 85 11.34 -5.95 -1.41
N PHE A 86 11.85 -4.73 -1.16
CA PHE A 86 11.17 -3.50 -1.55
C PHE A 86 11.01 -3.41 -3.07
N GLY A 87 12.03 -3.79 -3.85
CA GLY A 87 11.94 -3.83 -5.31
C GLY A 87 10.85 -4.78 -5.81
N ILE A 88 10.79 -6.00 -5.27
CA ILE A 88 9.74 -6.98 -5.60
C ILE A 88 8.35 -6.44 -5.24
N PHE A 89 8.23 -5.81 -4.08
CA PHE A 89 6.99 -5.21 -3.60
C PHE A 89 6.51 -4.06 -4.48
N VAL A 90 7.39 -3.11 -4.82
CA VAL A 90 7.08 -1.97 -5.71
C VAL A 90 6.73 -2.47 -7.12
N GLY A 91 7.43 -3.49 -7.62
CA GLY A 91 7.08 -4.13 -8.89
C GLY A 91 5.68 -4.75 -8.87
N CYS A 92 5.30 -5.43 -7.78
CA CYS A 92 3.96 -5.97 -7.61
C CYS A 92 2.90 -4.87 -7.51
N LEU A 93 3.18 -3.79 -6.77
CA LEU A 93 2.31 -2.62 -6.69
C LEU A 93 2.08 -1.96 -8.05
N ALA A 94 3.14 -1.74 -8.82
CA ALA A 94 3.05 -1.14 -10.15
C ALA A 94 2.22 -2.00 -11.10
N LEU A 95 2.43 -3.33 -11.08
CA LEU A 95 1.61 -4.27 -11.84
C LEU A 95 0.14 -4.23 -11.39
N SER A 96 -0.11 -4.21 -10.09
CA SER A 96 -1.46 -4.14 -9.49
C SER A 96 -2.22 -2.90 -9.95
N LEU A 97 -1.55 -1.75 -9.90
CA LEU A 97 -2.07 -0.48 -10.38
C LEU A 97 -2.34 -0.51 -11.88
N ALA A 98 -1.40 -1.02 -12.69
CA ALA A 98 -1.56 -1.10 -14.14
C ALA A 98 -2.81 -1.91 -14.52
N GLU A 99 -3.04 -3.06 -13.89
CA GLU A 99 -4.23 -3.88 -14.19
C GLU A 99 -5.52 -3.25 -13.66
N ALA A 100 -5.50 -2.59 -12.49
CA ALA A 100 -6.67 -1.85 -12.00
C ALA A 100 -7.03 -0.68 -12.94
N LEU A 101 -6.03 0.00 -13.50
CA LEU A 101 -6.19 1.03 -14.51
C LEU A 101 -6.74 0.43 -15.81
N ASP A 102 -6.17 -0.67 -16.30
CA ASP A 102 -6.66 -1.34 -17.51
C ASP A 102 -8.12 -1.76 -17.36
N VAL A 103 -8.50 -2.39 -16.24
CA VAL A 103 -9.90 -2.76 -15.96
C VAL A 103 -10.81 -1.54 -15.99
N SER A 104 -10.40 -0.43 -15.37
CA SER A 104 -11.20 0.82 -15.39
C SER A 104 -11.39 1.34 -16.83
N THR A 105 -10.35 1.29 -17.66
CA THR A 105 -10.44 1.72 -19.07
C THR A 105 -11.27 0.75 -19.92
N ILE A 106 -11.19 -0.55 -19.67
CA ILE A 106 -11.98 -1.58 -20.34
C ILE A 106 -13.48 -1.38 -20.04
N ILE A 107 -13.83 -1.07 -18.79
CA ILE A 107 -15.21 -0.76 -18.40
C ILE A 107 -15.72 0.43 -19.22
N PHE A 108 -14.94 1.51 -19.33
CA PHE A 108 -15.31 2.68 -20.16
C PHE A 108 -15.48 2.34 -21.65
N ARG A 109 -14.69 1.40 -22.20
CA ARG A 109 -14.84 0.92 -23.58
C ARG A 109 -16.09 0.04 -23.75
N LYS A 110 -16.43 -0.77 -22.75
CA LYS A 110 -17.58 -1.70 -22.78
C LYS A 110 -18.93 -0.98 -22.73
N PHE A 111 -19.00 0.20 -22.10
CA PHE A 111 -20.17 1.10 -22.19
C PHE A 111 -20.36 1.75 -23.58
N ASN A 112 -19.59 1.33 -24.59
CA ASN A 112 -19.71 1.70 -26.00
C ASN A 112 -19.75 3.22 -26.25
N ILE A 113 -18.96 3.96 -25.47
CA ILE A 113 -18.64 5.35 -25.75
C ILE A 113 -17.48 5.37 -26.76
N ARG A 114 -17.77 4.91 -27.97
CA ARG A 114 -16.80 4.59 -29.04
C ARG A 114 -15.87 5.76 -29.41
N ASN A 115 -16.25 7.00 -29.07
CA ASN A 115 -15.47 8.21 -29.32
C ASN A 115 -15.15 9.06 -28.08
N HIS A 116 -15.66 8.76 -26.87
CA HIS A 116 -15.53 9.66 -25.71
C HIS A 116 -14.79 9.14 -24.48
N THR A 117 -14.05 8.03 -24.56
CA THR A 117 -13.15 7.59 -23.47
C THR A 117 -12.15 8.70 -23.07
N LYS A 118 -11.72 9.53 -24.04
CA LYS A 118 -10.88 10.71 -23.81
C LYS A 118 -11.55 11.75 -22.92
N TYR A 119 -12.88 11.94 -23.05
CA TYR A 119 -13.61 12.93 -22.27
C TYR A 119 -13.82 12.48 -20.83
N VAL A 120 -13.93 11.17 -20.56
CA VAL A 120 -14.00 10.65 -19.19
C VAL A 120 -12.68 10.88 -18.46
N LEU A 121 -11.56 10.57 -19.12
CA LEU A 121 -10.23 10.84 -18.57
C LEU A 121 -10.00 12.35 -18.38
N LEU A 122 -10.45 13.17 -19.33
CA LEU A 122 -10.41 14.63 -19.23
C LEU A 122 -11.28 15.14 -18.06
N ALA A 123 -12.48 14.60 -17.86
CA ALA A 123 -13.36 14.97 -16.75
C ALA A 123 -12.74 14.65 -15.39
N VAL A 124 -12.09 13.48 -15.26
CA VAL A 124 -11.34 13.12 -14.04
C VAL A 124 -10.14 14.05 -13.84
N ALA A 125 -9.40 14.37 -14.91
CA ALA A 125 -8.27 15.29 -14.84
C ALA A 125 -8.70 16.71 -14.46
N VAL A 126 -9.78 17.22 -15.06
CA VAL A 126 -10.37 18.53 -14.74
C VAL A 126 -10.91 18.55 -13.31
N GLY A 127 -11.58 17.50 -12.86
CA GLY A 127 -12.03 17.37 -11.47
C GLY A 127 -10.87 17.46 -10.48
N LYS A 128 -9.76 16.75 -10.75
CA LYS A 128 -8.53 16.87 -9.93
C LYS A 128 -7.88 18.25 -10.02
N PHE A 129 -7.87 18.87 -11.21
CA PHE A 129 -7.31 20.21 -11.40
C PHE A 129 -8.09 21.26 -10.61
N ILE A 130 -9.42 21.24 -10.70
CA ILE A 130 -10.30 22.13 -9.94
C ILE A 130 -10.15 21.87 -8.43
N GLY A 131 -10.12 20.60 -8.00
CA GLY A 131 -9.88 20.25 -6.60
C GLY A 131 -8.55 20.80 -6.07
N ASN A 132 -7.49 20.78 -6.89
CA ASN A 132 -6.19 21.35 -6.52
C ASN A 132 -6.23 22.88 -6.42
N ILE A 133 -6.93 23.55 -7.34
CA ILE A 133 -7.11 25.01 -7.28
C ILE A 133 -7.89 25.40 -6.03
N ILE A 134 -8.98 24.69 -5.72
CA ILE A 134 -9.79 24.98 -4.52
C ILE A 134 -8.95 24.74 -3.26
N TYR A 135 -8.21 23.62 -3.19
CA TYR A 135 -7.32 23.35 -2.05
C TYR A 135 -6.34 24.51 -1.83
N PHE A 136 -5.66 24.96 -2.89
CA PHE A 136 -4.67 26.04 -2.81
C PHE A 136 -5.27 27.45 -2.69
N ALA A 137 -6.56 27.62 -2.94
CA ALA A 137 -7.26 28.90 -2.77
C ALA A 137 -7.93 29.03 -1.38
N ILE A 138 -8.08 27.92 -0.65
CA ILE A 138 -8.68 27.86 0.69
C ILE A 138 -7.62 27.72 1.79
N ASP A 139 -6.44 27.17 1.47
CA ASP A 139 -5.19 27.32 2.24
C ASP A 139 -4.55 28.71 1.96
#